data_AF-A0A969PHV9-F1
#
_entry.id   AF-A0A969PHV9-F1
#
_cell.length_a   1.000
_cell.length_b   1.000
_cell.length_c   1.000
_cell.angle_alpha   90.00
_cell.angle_beta   90.00
_cell.angle_gamma   90.00
#
_symmetry.space_group_name_H-M   'P 1'
#
loop_
_entity.id
_entity.type
_entity.pdbx_description
1 polymer ?
#
loop_
_entity_poly.entity_id
_entity_poly.type
_entity_poly.pdbx_seq_one_letter_code
_entity_poly.pdbx_strand_id
1 'polypeptide(L)'
;MGVDRDGETGELPFWLPSLRKGQSDWQVMLSSLASLYVRGVKVDWLGVEKDSSHSRLMLPTYPFQRQRYWFASKTVENGDRTIQKPIEQPEIQTAQVEMTLEQRLLSLIAKTTGIPLEQVRLDMSLEAELGLDSIVMAQFASSILKLVPEEQKTAFKSQVSMRDLMQLHTLRQVLEVLEPWQTIQAQKLGTNSLILEDFEPISSQREISESESTIIQTSKTTPVELLDGQYFHLLGYWLVNSTSLFSTVRIKGAFDLDIAWESWKDLIARHPMLRSRFYIPENATCFRDYRLEVLDDLTPPEIPLTDIRHLDKETQEQHLEEEIHRWLNYQWSLTECPLHQFSVFRLEDSVYQIFLGNEHIISDGLGNHIIWREFLEIYRAKVCGETPLLPPPTTIEEYS
;
A
#
# COMPACT_ATOMS: atom_id res chain seq x y z
N MET A 1 -6.08 26.10 48.88
CA MET A 1 -5.80 27.46 49.38
C MET A 1 -4.34 27.76 49.09
N GLY A 2 -4.07 28.86 48.39
CA GLY A 2 -2.74 29.32 47.99
C GLY A 2 -2.92 30.35 46.88
N VAL A 3 -2.87 31.62 47.26
CA VAL A 3 -3.07 32.79 46.40
C VAL A 3 -1.69 33.23 45.91
N ASP A 4 -1.53 33.46 44.61
CA ASP A 4 -0.46 34.35 44.15
C ASP A 4 -1.04 35.73 43.89
N ARG A 5 -0.55 36.69 44.67
CA ARG A 5 -0.68 38.12 44.43
C ARG A 5 0.47 38.46 43.52
N ASP A 6 0.25 38.46 42.21
CA ASP A 6 0.87 39.40 41.27
C ASP A 6 0.23 39.15 39.89
N GLY A 7 -0.35 40.21 39.34
CA GLY A 7 -1.18 40.16 38.14
C GLY A 7 -0.36 40.03 36.86
N GLU A 8 0.15 38.84 36.61
CA GLU A 8 0.58 38.42 35.27
C GLU A 8 -0.43 37.42 34.71
N THR A 9 -0.85 37.62 33.47
CA THR A 9 -1.65 36.65 32.71
C THR A 9 -0.74 35.48 32.30
N GLY A 10 -0.27 34.72 33.30
CA GLY A 10 0.30 33.40 33.11
C GLY A 10 -0.82 32.39 32.88
N GLU A 11 -0.66 31.51 31.89
CA GLU A 11 -1.58 30.40 31.67
C GLU A 11 -1.84 29.65 32.99
N LEU A 12 -3.12 29.43 33.32
CA LEU A 12 -3.50 28.71 34.53
C LEU A 12 -2.83 27.32 34.53
N PRO A 13 -2.19 26.90 35.64
CA PRO A 13 -1.55 25.60 35.70
C PRO A 13 -2.57 24.49 35.43
N PHE A 14 -2.24 23.64 34.47
CA PHE A 14 -3.10 22.54 34.04
C PHE A 14 -2.90 21.33 34.96
N TRP A 15 -3.90 21.04 35.78
CA TRP A 15 -3.87 19.94 36.74
C TRP A 15 -4.49 18.68 36.16
N LEU A 16 -3.72 17.59 36.17
CA LEU A 16 -4.18 16.27 35.73
C LEU A 16 -4.25 15.29 36.90
N PRO A 17 -5.25 14.40 36.92
CA PRO A 17 -5.37 13.40 37.96
C PRO A 17 -4.31 12.30 37.81
N SER A 18 -3.61 11.97 38.88
CA SER A 18 -2.79 10.74 38.94
C SER A 18 -3.60 9.51 39.34
N LEU A 19 -4.71 9.70 40.07
CA LEU A 19 -5.61 8.64 40.55
C LEU A 19 -7.06 9.14 40.60
N ARG A 20 -8.02 8.22 40.40
CA ARG A 20 -9.45 8.48 40.61
C ARG A 20 -10.11 7.29 41.30
N LYS A 21 -10.90 7.56 42.34
CA LYS A 21 -11.63 6.53 43.08
C LYS A 21 -12.59 5.79 42.13
N GLY A 22 -12.46 4.47 42.04
CA GLY A 22 -13.31 3.61 41.21
C GLY A 22 -12.85 3.46 39.75
N GLN A 23 -11.66 3.93 39.38
CA GLN A 23 -11.05 3.70 38.07
C GLN A 23 -9.70 2.99 38.23
N SER A 24 -9.26 2.30 37.17
CA SER A 24 -7.93 1.69 37.14
C SER A 24 -6.85 2.76 37.18
N ASP A 25 -5.89 2.62 38.10
CA ASP A 25 -4.76 3.53 38.27
C ASP A 25 -4.00 3.73 36.94
N TRP A 26 -3.80 2.64 36.19
CA TRP A 26 -3.12 2.68 34.89
C TRP A 26 -3.91 3.45 33.83
N GLN A 27 -5.23 3.26 33.79
CA GLN A 27 -6.11 3.96 32.85
C GLN A 27 -6.12 5.47 33.12
N VAL A 28 -6.12 5.87 34.39
CA VAL A 28 -6.07 7.29 34.80
C VAL A 28 -4.71 7.89 34.43
N MET A 29 -3.61 7.18 34.68
CA MET A 29 -2.26 7.60 34.35
C MET A 29 -2.06 7.75 32.83
N LEU A 30 -2.51 6.80 32.01
CA LEU A 30 -2.42 6.89 30.55
C LEU A 30 -3.28 8.02 29.98
N SER A 31 -4.47 8.25 30.54
CA SER A 31 -5.34 9.36 30.11
C SER A 31 -4.71 10.72 30.41
N SER A 32 -4.04 10.84 31.55
CA SER A 32 -3.27 12.03 31.92
C SER A 32 -2.03 12.20 31.05
N LEU A 33 -1.29 11.11 30.77
CA LEU A 33 -0.14 11.13 29.86
C LEU A 33 -0.53 11.55 28.44
N ALA A 34 -1.64 11.03 27.91
CA ALA A 34 -2.19 11.42 26.61
C ALA A 34 -2.58 12.90 26.60
N SER A 35 -3.18 13.40 27.67
CA SER A 35 -3.54 14.81 27.81
C SER A 35 -2.33 15.76 27.83
N LEU A 36 -1.20 15.31 28.40
CA LEU A 36 0.08 16.03 28.36
C LEU A 36 0.71 15.98 26.97
N TYR A 37 0.71 14.81 26.34
CA TYR A 37 1.28 14.60 25.00
C TYR A 37 0.61 15.46 23.93
N VAL A 38 -0.73 15.50 23.90
CA VAL A 38 -1.51 16.35 22.97
C VAL A 38 -1.21 17.84 23.16
N ARG A 39 -0.76 18.23 24.35
CA ARG A 39 -0.33 19.61 24.68
C ARG A 39 1.15 19.87 24.39
N GLY A 40 1.84 18.95 23.72
CA GLY A 40 3.22 19.11 23.28
C GLY A 40 4.27 18.76 24.33
N VAL A 41 3.89 18.16 25.46
CA VAL A 41 4.85 17.66 26.45
C VAL A 41 5.62 16.48 25.87
N LYS A 42 6.95 16.55 25.92
CA LYS A 42 7.81 15.43 25.50
C LYS A 42 7.66 14.27 26.48
N VAL A 43 7.20 13.13 25.96
CA VAL A 43 7.07 11.89 26.71
C VAL A 43 8.22 10.96 26.36
N ASP A 44 8.87 10.39 27.38
CA ASP A 44 9.83 9.30 27.21
C ASP A 44 9.07 7.97 27.07
N TRP A 45 8.72 7.63 25.83
CA TRP A 45 8.00 6.39 25.52
C TRP A 45 8.81 5.13 25.84
N LEU A 46 10.14 5.19 25.73
CA LEU A 46 11.02 4.07 26.08
C LEU A 46 10.96 3.78 27.59
N GLY A 47 10.90 4.82 28.42
CA GLY A 47 10.70 4.71 29.87
C GLY A 47 9.32 4.15 30.24
N VAL A 48 8.28 4.54 29.51
CA VAL A 48 6.90 4.02 29.71
C VAL A 48 6.80 2.52 29.38
N GLU A 49 7.57 2.06 28.40
CA GLU A 49 7.55 0.65 27.95
C GLU A 49 8.47 -0.28 28.75
N LYS A 50 9.51 0.27 29.41
CA LYS A 50 10.63 -0.48 29.98
C LYS A 50 10.27 -1.62 30.94
N ASP A 51 9.26 -1.41 31.79
CA ASP A 51 8.87 -2.38 32.84
C ASP A 51 7.54 -3.06 32.54
N SER A 52 7.06 -2.94 31.30
CA SER A 52 5.71 -3.34 30.95
C SER A 52 5.67 -4.69 30.25
N SER A 53 4.98 -5.67 30.85
CA SER A 53 4.73 -6.99 30.27
C SER A 53 3.55 -6.93 29.28
N HIS A 54 3.53 -5.98 28.37
CA HIS A 54 2.51 -5.91 27.33
C HIS A 54 2.85 -6.92 26.23
N SER A 55 1.84 -7.65 25.75
CA SER A 55 1.95 -8.39 24.49
C SER A 55 2.19 -7.38 23.37
N ARG A 56 3.31 -7.48 22.66
CA ARG A 56 3.51 -6.73 21.42
C ARG A 56 2.39 -7.10 20.46
N LEU A 57 1.55 -6.13 20.12
CA LEU A 57 0.56 -6.29 19.07
C LEU A 57 1.31 -6.35 17.74
N MET A 58 1.03 -7.38 16.96
CA MET A 58 1.56 -7.47 15.60
C MET A 58 0.89 -6.36 14.79
N LEU A 59 1.70 -5.48 14.21
CA LEU A 59 1.16 -4.55 13.21
C LEU A 59 0.57 -5.39 12.07
N PRO A 60 -0.60 -4.99 11.52
CA PRO A 60 -1.18 -5.65 10.37
C PRO A 60 -0.12 -5.98 9.32
N THR A 61 -0.05 -7.23 8.88
CA THR A 61 0.68 -7.54 7.66
C THR A 61 -0.03 -6.79 6.53
N TYR A 62 0.73 -6.07 5.73
CA TYR A 62 0.18 -5.32 4.60
C TYR A 62 0.46 -6.11 3.31
N PRO A 63 -0.45 -6.97 2.87
CA PRO A 63 -0.15 -8.05 1.93
C PRO A 63 -0.20 -7.60 0.46
N PHE A 64 -0.84 -6.44 0.20
CA PHE A 64 -0.77 -5.82 -1.12
C PHE A 64 0.68 -5.44 -1.46
N GLN A 65 1.46 -4.93 -0.50
CA GLN A 65 2.88 -4.65 -0.67
C GLN A 65 3.76 -5.81 -0.16
N ARG A 66 4.01 -6.80 -1.03
CA ARG A 66 4.82 -7.99 -0.72
C ARG A 66 6.33 -7.75 -0.51
N GLN A 67 6.74 -6.51 -0.29
CA GLN A 67 8.13 -6.15 -0.02
C GLN A 67 8.33 -5.96 1.48
N ARG A 68 9.09 -6.87 2.11
CA ARG A 68 9.46 -6.78 3.53
C ARG A 68 10.66 -5.85 3.72
N TYR A 69 10.52 -4.87 4.62
CA TYR A 69 11.56 -3.87 4.94
C TYR A 69 12.07 -3.95 6.39
N TRP A 70 12.07 -5.14 7.02
CA TRP A 70 12.62 -5.28 8.38
C TRP A 70 14.15 -5.34 8.37
N PHE A 71 14.80 -4.52 9.19
CA PHE A 71 16.25 -4.56 9.44
C PHE A 71 16.59 -5.73 10.36
N ALA A 72 17.56 -6.56 9.98
CA ALA A 72 18.14 -7.53 10.88
C ALA A 72 19.03 -6.80 11.88
N SER A 73 18.63 -6.72 13.15
CA SER A 73 19.55 -6.31 14.21
C SER A 73 20.56 -7.45 14.43
N LYS A 74 21.78 -7.28 13.91
CA LYS A 74 22.90 -8.15 14.27
C LYS A 74 23.71 -7.46 15.37
N THR A 75 23.82 -8.11 16.52
CA THR A 75 24.88 -7.91 17.50
C THR A 75 26.24 -8.09 16.79
N VAL A 76 27.11 -7.09 16.88
CA VAL A 76 28.44 -7.11 16.24
C VAL A 76 29.50 -7.46 17.28
N GLU A 77 30.25 -8.53 17.03
CA GLU A 77 31.62 -8.73 17.52
C GLU A 77 32.61 -8.57 16.36
N ASN A 78 33.80 -8.07 16.67
CA ASN A 78 34.76 -7.41 15.77
C ASN A 78 35.94 -8.31 15.35
N GLY A 79 36.50 -8.06 14.15
CA GLY A 79 37.86 -8.45 13.70
C GLY A 79 37.87 -9.23 12.37
N ASP A 80 38.83 -9.14 11.44
CA ASP A 80 39.99 -8.29 11.16
C ASP A 80 40.33 -8.47 9.64
N ARG A 81 41.16 -7.59 9.10
CA ARG A 81 41.62 -7.29 7.72
C ARG A 81 42.01 -8.50 6.83
N THR A 82 42.10 -8.44 5.47
CA THR A 82 43.24 -7.85 4.69
C THR A 82 43.03 -7.95 3.15
N ILE A 83 43.61 -7.01 2.39
CA ILE A 83 43.60 -6.83 0.92
C ILE A 83 44.86 -7.45 0.24
N GLN A 84 44.77 -7.99 -0.99
CA GLN A 84 45.84 -7.88 -2.01
C GLN A 84 45.38 -8.10 -3.48
N LYS A 85 46.17 -7.55 -4.42
CA LYS A 85 45.86 -6.97 -5.75
C LYS A 85 46.29 -7.85 -6.98
N PRO A 86 46.04 -7.43 -8.26
CA PRO A 86 45.70 -8.30 -9.40
C PRO A 86 46.79 -8.43 -10.49
N ILE A 87 46.58 -9.32 -11.48
CA ILE A 87 47.36 -9.36 -12.74
C ILE A 87 46.41 -9.40 -13.96
N GLU A 88 46.65 -8.50 -14.92
CA GLU A 88 45.87 -8.26 -16.14
C GLU A 88 46.35 -9.08 -17.36
N GLN A 89 45.41 -9.38 -18.27
CA GLN A 89 45.66 -9.69 -19.68
C GLN A 89 44.73 -8.86 -20.60
N PRO A 90 45.11 -8.64 -21.88
CA PRO A 90 44.59 -7.57 -22.73
C PRO A 90 43.29 -7.90 -23.50
N GLU A 91 42.74 -6.80 -24.04
CA GLU A 91 41.43 -6.47 -24.59
C GLU A 91 40.87 -7.30 -25.78
N ILE A 92 39.55 -7.18 -26.03
CA ILE A 92 38.94 -6.48 -27.19
C ILE A 92 37.49 -6.06 -26.85
N GLN A 93 37.10 -4.90 -27.36
CA GLN A 93 35.92 -4.07 -27.04
C GLN A 93 34.64 -4.41 -27.82
N THR A 94 33.49 -4.21 -27.18
CA THR A 94 32.19 -3.85 -27.81
C THR A 94 31.49 -2.83 -26.91
N ALA A 95 31.24 -1.62 -27.40
CA ALA A 95 30.74 -0.50 -26.59
C ALA A 95 29.20 -0.56 -26.40
N GLN A 96 28.77 -0.73 -25.15
CA GLN A 96 27.45 -0.34 -24.64
C GLN A 96 27.58 1.05 -23.99
N VAL A 97 26.68 1.99 -24.28
CA VAL A 97 26.70 3.31 -23.65
C VAL A 97 26.07 3.19 -22.26
N GLU A 98 26.90 3.23 -21.21
CA GLU A 98 26.44 3.24 -19.81
C GLU A 98 25.75 4.58 -19.48
N MET A 99 24.52 4.51 -18.94
CA MET A 99 23.81 5.69 -18.42
C MET A 99 24.42 6.15 -17.10
N THR A 100 24.60 7.47 -16.93
CA THR A 100 25.14 8.07 -15.70
C THR A 100 24.18 7.94 -14.51
N LEU A 101 24.65 8.11 -13.27
CA LEU A 101 23.77 8.16 -12.08
C LEU A 101 22.65 9.17 -12.24
N GLU A 102 23.02 10.37 -12.70
CA GLU A 102 22.10 11.47 -12.92
C GLU A 102 20.99 11.07 -13.88
N GLN A 103 21.33 10.48 -15.03
CA GLN A 103 20.35 10.00 -16.00
C GLN A 103 19.46 8.90 -15.44
N ARG A 104 20.00 8.00 -14.61
CA ARG A 104 19.23 6.96 -13.92
C ARG A 104 18.27 7.56 -12.89
N LEU A 105 18.71 8.54 -12.10
CA LEU A 105 17.88 9.25 -11.12
C LEU A 105 16.75 10.05 -11.80
N LEU A 106 17.07 10.77 -12.87
CA LEU A 106 16.10 11.52 -13.66
C LEU A 106 15.08 10.59 -14.35
N SER A 107 15.51 9.42 -14.85
CA SER A 107 14.58 8.42 -15.39
C SER A 107 13.66 7.83 -14.31
N LEU A 108 14.18 7.66 -13.08
CA LEU A 108 13.44 7.10 -11.97
C LEU A 108 12.36 8.07 -11.48
N ILE A 109 12.69 9.35 -11.34
CA ILE A 109 11.71 10.37 -10.94
C ILE A 109 10.65 10.57 -12.01
N ALA A 110 11.02 10.61 -13.30
CA ALA A 110 10.06 10.69 -14.41
C ALA A 110 9.08 9.50 -14.41
N LYS A 111 9.57 8.29 -14.12
CA LYS A 111 8.72 7.09 -13.97
C LYS A 111 7.82 7.14 -12.74
N THR A 112 8.28 7.77 -11.66
CA THR A 112 7.56 7.83 -10.39
C THR A 112 6.48 8.93 -10.39
N THR A 113 6.78 10.09 -10.96
CA THR A 113 5.88 11.26 -10.97
C THR A 113 5.08 11.40 -12.26
N GLY A 114 5.45 10.69 -13.33
CA GLY A 114 4.84 10.83 -14.66
C GLY A 114 5.25 12.11 -15.41
N ILE A 115 6.16 12.91 -14.85
CA ILE A 115 6.66 14.15 -15.48
C ILE A 115 7.63 13.77 -16.62
N PRO A 116 7.49 14.36 -17.83
CA PRO A 116 8.43 14.12 -18.94
C PRO A 116 9.87 14.42 -18.55
N LEU A 117 10.82 13.56 -18.95
CA LEU A 117 12.24 13.66 -18.59
C LEU A 117 12.85 15.03 -18.95
N GLU A 118 12.38 15.69 -20.02
CA GLU A 118 12.90 17.00 -20.44
C GLU A 118 12.53 18.15 -19.49
N GLN A 119 11.52 17.95 -18.65
CA GLN A 119 11.00 18.96 -17.71
C GLN A 119 11.60 18.84 -16.31
N VAL A 120 12.30 17.74 -16.03
CA VAL A 120 12.88 17.49 -14.70
C VAL A 120 14.24 18.16 -14.58
N ARG A 121 14.42 19.00 -13.55
CA ARG A 121 15.70 19.63 -13.20
C ARG A 121 16.13 19.19 -11.79
N LEU A 122 17.45 19.09 -11.57
CA LEU A 122 18.02 18.62 -10.29
C LEU A 122 17.73 19.55 -9.10
N ASP A 123 17.52 20.83 -9.36
CA ASP A 123 17.23 21.85 -8.35
C ASP A 123 15.74 21.92 -7.96
N MET A 124 14.86 21.17 -8.62
CA MET A 124 13.44 21.14 -8.28
C MET A 124 13.19 20.59 -6.88
N SER A 125 12.23 21.21 -6.19
CA SER A 125 11.68 20.73 -4.92
C SER A 125 10.95 19.40 -5.13
N LEU A 126 11.33 18.39 -4.34
CA LEU A 126 10.71 17.06 -4.37
C LEU A 126 9.21 17.17 -4.06
N GLU A 127 8.81 17.95 -3.06
CA GLU A 127 7.42 18.08 -2.67
C GLU A 127 6.68 19.14 -3.50
N ALA A 128 7.18 20.38 -3.51
CA ALA A 128 6.42 21.52 -4.04
C ALA A 128 6.36 21.58 -5.57
N GLU A 129 7.37 21.04 -6.27
CA GLU A 129 7.48 21.15 -7.73
C GLU A 129 7.35 19.79 -8.44
N LEU A 130 7.84 18.72 -7.82
CA LEU A 130 7.75 17.35 -8.36
C LEU A 130 6.58 16.54 -7.79
N GLY A 131 5.87 17.08 -6.80
CA GLY A 131 4.65 16.47 -6.24
C GLY A 131 4.89 15.18 -5.46
N LEU A 132 6.10 14.95 -4.97
CA LEU A 132 6.39 13.83 -4.08
C LEU A 132 5.85 14.13 -2.68
N ASP A 133 4.57 13.83 -2.48
CA ASP A 133 3.97 13.76 -1.14
C ASP A 133 4.64 12.66 -0.28
N SER A 134 4.24 12.53 0.99
CA SER A 134 4.85 11.55 1.90
C SER A 134 4.75 10.08 1.43
N ILE A 135 3.76 9.75 0.59
CA ILE A 135 3.55 8.38 0.08
C ILE A 135 4.44 8.15 -1.15
N VAL A 136 4.41 9.08 -2.11
CA VAL A 136 5.24 9.03 -3.32
C VAL A 136 6.72 9.14 -2.95
N MET A 137 7.06 9.94 -1.93
CA MET A 137 8.41 10.05 -1.40
C MET A 137 8.90 8.73 -0.81
N ALA A 138 8.06 7.97 -0.12
CA ALA A 138 8.43 6.63 0.37
C ALA A 138 8.68 5.63 -0.77
N GLN A 139 7.87 5.68 -1.84
CA GLN A 139 8.07 4.88 -3.05
C GLN A 139 9.35 5.27 -3.80
N PHE A 140 9.63 6.56 -3.87
CA PHE A 140 10.84 7.11 -4.47
C PHE A 140 12.08 6.72 -3.65
N ALA A 141 12.05 6.85 -2.32
CA ALA A 141 13.10 6.41 -1.41
C ALA A 141 13.41 4.91 -1.54
N SER A 142 12.37 4.08 -1.66
CA SER A 142 12.53 2.65 -1.96
C SER A 142 13.19 2.41 -3.33
N SER A 143 12.84 3.21 -4.33
CA SER A 143 13.39 3.08 -5.67
C SER A 143 14.82 3.59 -5.78
N ILE A 144 15.20 4.59 -4.97
CA ILE A 144 16.58 5.06 -4.82
C ILE A 144 17.50 3.92 -4.35
N LEU A 145 17.03 3.03 -3.47
CA LEU A 145 17.79 1.86 -3.04
C LEU A 145 18.13 0.89 -4.18
N LYS A 146 17.40 0.93 -5.30
CA LYS A 146 17.71 0.14 -6.51
C LYS A 146 18.86 0.74 -7.33
N LEU A 147 19.17 2.03 -7.13
CA LEU A 147 20.28 2.73 -7.77
C LEU A 147 21.62 2.50 -7.05
N VAL A 148 21.58 2.02 -5.80
CA VAL A 148 22.75 1.63 -5.03
C VAL A 148 23.19 0.21 -5.43
N PRO A 149 24.47 -0.03 -5.75
CA PRO A 149 24.98 -1.37 -6.04
C PRO A 149 24.68 -2.37 -4.92
N GLU A 150 24.29 -3.61 -5.24
CA GLU A 150 23.91 -4.64 -4.25
C GLU A 150 24.95 -4.82 -3.14
N GLU A 151 26.24 -4.80 -3.51
CA GLU A 151 27.39 -4.91 -2.61
C GLU A 151 27.44 -3.80 -1.57
N GLN A 152 26.90 -2.62 -1.90
CA GLN A 152 26.93 -1.43 -1.06
C GLN A 152 25.60 -1.18 -0.34
N LYS A 153 24.51 -1.89 -0.68
CA LYS A 153 23.18 -1.66 -0.08
C LYS A 153 23.16 -1.84 1.43
N THR A 154 23.91 -2.81 1.96
CA THR A 154 24.00 -3.05 3.40
C THR A 154 24.69 -1.88 4.11
N ALA A 155 25.78 -1.36 3.52
CA ALA A 155 26.49 -0.21 4.04
C ALA A 155 25.65 1.08 3.91
N PHE A 156 24.98 1.28 2.78
CA PHE A 156 24.07 2.40 2.56
C PHE A 156 22.95 2.42 3.60
N LYS A 157 22.27 1.29 3.82
CA LYS A 157 21.20 1.16 4.84
C LYS A 157 21.67 1.41 6.27
N SER A 158 22.96 1.23 6.55
CA SER A 158 23.55 1.49 7.87
C SER A 158 23.94 2.96 8.08
N GLN A 159 24.20 3.71 7.01
CA GLN A 159 24.64 5.11 7.07
C GLN A 159 23.55 6.11 6.71
N VAL A 160 22.57 5.71 5.90
CA VAL A 160 21.47 6.54 5.43
C VAL A 160 20.16 5.88 5.88
N SER A 161 19.50 6.49 6.86
CA SER A 161 18.21 5.99 7.34
C SER A 161 17.06 6.48 6.45
N MET A 162 15.90 5.82 6.54
CA MET A 162 14.69 6.28 5.85
C MET A 162 14.29 7.70 6.27
N ARG A 163 14.55 8.05 7.54
CA ARG A 163 14.31 9.39 8.06
C ARG A 163 15.18 10.43 7.36
N ASP A 164 16.43 10.10 7.07
CA ASP A 164 17.36 11.02 6.39
C ASP A 164 16.94 11.21 4.92
N LEU A 165 16.49 10.12 4.26
CA LEU A 165 15.95 10.21 2.89
C LEU A 165 14.68 11.06 2.84
N MET A 166 13.79 10.94 3.83
CA MET A 166 12.57 11.74 3.93
C MET A 166 12.81 13.23 4.24
N GLN A 167 14.03 13.60 4.68
CA GLN A 167 14.40 14.99 4.93
C GLN A 167 15.02 15.68 3.72
N LEU A 168 15.23 14.96 2.62
CA LEU A 168 15.75 15.54 1.38
C LEU A 168 14.65 16.38 0.71
N HIS A 169 15.02 17.57 0.25
CA HIS A 169 14.11 18.55 -0.34
C HIS A 169 14.27 18.70 -1.85
N THR A 170 15.41 18.30 -2.44
CA THR A 170 15.66 18.42 -3.90
C THR A 170 16.30 17.18 -4.50
N LEU A 171 16.17 17.00 -5.82
CA LEU A 171 16.83 15.91 -6.56
C LEU A 171 18.37 16.00 -6.48
N ARG A 172 18.92 17.21 -6.38
CA ARG A 172 20.36 17.45 -6.20
C ARG A 172 20.84 16.86 -4.87
N GLN A 173 20.10 17.06 -3.78
CA GLN A 173 20.44 16.47 -2.48
C GLN A 173 20.36 14.94 -2.51
N VAL A 174 19.40 14.38 -3.24
CA VAL A 174 19.32 12.93 -3.48
C VAL A 174 20.55 12.43 -4.27
N LEU A 175 20.96 13.17 -5.29
CA LEU A 175 22.15 12.85 -6.09
C LEU A 175 23.41 12.89 -5.21
N GLU A 176 23.61 13.93 -4.40
CA GLU A 176 24.73 14.08 -3.47
C GLU A 176 24.80 12.95 -2.44
N VAL A 177 23.64 12.47 -1.96
CA VAL A 177 23.57 11.31 -1.05
C VAL A 177 23.99 10.01 -1.76
N LEU A 178 23.77 9.90 -3.08
CA LEU A 178 24.06 8.70 -3.87
C LEU A 178 25.44 8.68 -4.51
N GLU A 179 26.03 9.84 -4.79
CA GLU A 179 27.35 10.00 -5.42
C GLU A 179 28.47 9.21 -4.72
N PRO A 180 28.58 9.19 -3.37
CA PRO A 180 29.59 8.41 -2.67
C PRO A 180 29.48 6.89 -2.91
N TRP A 181 28.29 6.42 -3.31
CA TRP A 181 27.96 5.00 -3.47
C TRP A 181 28.03 4.51 -4.92
N GLN A 182 28.54 5.35 -5.82
CA GLN A 182 28.62 5.11 -7.26
C GLN A 182 30.00 4.67 -7.74
N THR A 183 30.92 4.31 -6.84
CA THR A 183 32.32 4.06 -7.23
C THR A 183 32.43 3.14 -8.44
N ILE A 184 33.06 3.71 -9.47
CA ILE A 184 33.19 3.27 -10.86
C ILE A 184 33.57 1.78 -10.96
N GLN A 185 32.73 0.98 -11.64
CA GLN A 185 33.18 -0.25 -12.29
C GLN A 185 34.00 0.15 -13.52
N ALA A 186 35.33 0.09 -13.39
CA ALA A 186 36.20 -0.21 -14.51
C ALA A 186 36.84 -1.58 -14.24
N GLN A 187 36.40 -2.59 -15.01
CA GLN A 187 36.94 -3.97 -15.14
C GLN A 187 36.65 -4.93 -13.95
N LYS A 188 36.24 -6.19 -14.12
CA LYS A 188 36.28 -7.14 -15.26
C LYS A 188 35.26 -8.27 -15.03
N LEU A 189 34.65 -8.77 -16.11
CA LEU A 189 33.79 -9.97 -16.14
C LEU A 189 34.51 -11.21 -15.60
N GLY A 190 33.79 -12.00 -14.78
CA GLY A 190 34.09 -13.39 -14.50
C GLY A 190 32.89 -14.25 -14.85
N THR A 191 32.94 -14.83 -16.05
CA THR A 191 32.00 -15.84 -16.56
C THR A 191 32.02 -17.07 -15.66
N ASN A 192 30.86 -17.48 -15.15
CA ASN A 192 30.54 -18.90 -14.97
C ASN A 192 29.02 -19.08 -15.11
N SER A 193 28.67 -19.65 -16.27
CA SER A 193 27.50 -20.49 -16.46
C SER A 193 27.44 -21.52 -15.33
N LEU A 194 26.25 -21.83 -14.80
CA LEU A 194 25.87 -23.16 -14.31
C LEU A 194 24.35 -23.21 -14.02
N ILE A 195 23.64 -23.85 -14.96
CA ILE A 195 22.63 -24.92 -14.79
C ILE A 195 21.34 -24.60 -14.00
N LEU A 196 20.23 -24.62 -14.75
CA LEU A 196 18.89 -24.97 -14.27
C LEU A 196 18.86 -26.46 -13.92
N GLU A 197 18.65 -26.82 -12.65
CA GLU A 197 18.22 -28.17 -12.25
C GLU A 197 16.77 -28.13 -11.77
N ASP A 198 15.93 -28.77 -12.59
CA ASP A 198 14.78 -29.62 -12.33
C ASP A 198 14.06 -29.57 -10.97
N PHE A 199 12.76 -29.27 -11.02
CA PHE A 199 11.77 -29.87 -10.13
C PHE A 199 10.63 -30.47 -10.96
N GLU A 200 10.46 -31.79 -10.83
CA GLU A 200 9.45 -32.61 -11.49
C GLU A 200 8.01 -32.34 -11.01
N PRO A 201 7.00 -32.66 -11.84
CA PRO A 201 5.61 -32.31 -11.60
C PRO A 201 4.89 -33.34 -10.73
N ILE A 202 4.05 -32.88 -9.79
CA ILE A 202 3.04 -33.73 -9.16
C ILE A 202 1.81 -33.74 -10.07
N SER A 203 1.58 -34.91 -10.67
CA SER A 203 0.42 -35.22 -11.52
C SER A 203 -0.80 -35.69 -10.73
N SER A 204 -1.94 -35.66 -11.42
CA SER A 204 -3.22 -36.34 -11.19
C SER A 204 -4.23 -35.58 -10.31
N GLN A 205 -5.53 -35.49 -10.61
CA GLN A 205 -6.36 -35.96 -11.73
C GLN A 205 -7.66 -35.14 -11.66
N ARG A 206 -8.20 -34.72 -12.81
CA ARG A 206 -9.55 -34.11 -12.91
C ARG A 206 -10.58 -35.23 -13.02
N GLU A 207 -11.67 -35.12 -12.27
CA GLU A 207 -12.96 -35.70 -12.65
C GLU A 207 -13.99 -34.56 -12.73
N ILE A 208 -14.74 -34.56 -13.83
CA ILE A 208 -15.86 -33.67 -14.12
C ILE A 208 -17.13 -34.46 -13.79
N SER A 209 -18.10 -33.82 -13.13
CA SER A 209 -19.50 -34.20 -13.29
C SER A 209 -20.39 -32.96 -13.34
N GLU A 210 -21.13 -32.85 -14.44
CA GLU A 210 -22.24 -31.92 -14.65
C GLU A 210 -23.46 -32.29 -13.78
N SER A 211 -24.17 -31.31 -13.24
CA SER A 211 -25.58 -31.04 -13.61
C SER A 211 -26.19 -29.95 -12.73
N GLU A 212 -26.96 -29.10 -13.40
CA GLU A 212 -27.68 -27.91 -12.98
C GLU A 212 -28.67 -28.13 -11.82
N SER A 213 -28.79 -27.14 -10.93
CA SER A 213 -30.06 -26.44 -10.66
C SER A 213 -29.90 -25.36 -9.58
N THR A 214 -30.40 -24.18 -9.92
CA THR A 214 -30.59 -22.98 -9.10
C THR A 214 -31.13 -23.29 -7.70
N ILE A 215 -30.45 -22.83 -6.64
CA ILE A 215 -30.98 -22.39 -5.31
C ILE A 215 -29.76 -22.00 -4.43
N ILE A 216 -29.70 -20.74 -4.01
CA ILE A 216 -28.93 -20.14 -2.89
C ILE A 216 -27.79 -21.05 -2.34
N GLN A 217 -26.60 -21.02 -2.95
CA GLN A 217 -25.46 -21.80 -2.48
C GLN A 217 -24.82 -21.15 -1.27
N THR A 218 -24.78 -21.88 -0.16
CA THR A 218 -23.86 -21.67 0.96
C THR A 218 -22.43 -21.83 0.43
N SER A 219 -21.84 -20.75 -0.07
CA SER A 219 -20.43 -20.72 -0.43
C SER A 219 -19.61 -21.16 0.78
N LYS A 220 -18.68 -22.09 0.57
CA LYS A 220 -17.72 -22.45 1.61
C LYS A 220 -16.92 -21.19 1.96
N THR A 221 -16.84 -20.91 3.26
CA THR A 221 -16.12 -19.74 3.79
C THR A 221 -14.93 -20.20 4.60
N THR A 222 -13.86 -19.40 4.55
CA THR A 222 -12.70 -19.56 5.40
C THR A 222 -12.67 -18.40 6.39
N PRO A 223 -12.72 -18.66 7.72
CA PRO A 223 -12.62 -17.59 8.72
C PRO A 223 -11.20 -17.05 8.77
N VAL A 224 -11.08 -15.74 8.90
CA VAL A 224 -9.83 -14.99 9.02
C VAL A 224 -9.92 -14.12 10.27
N GLU A 225 -8.86 -14.13 11.08
CA GLU A 225 -8.79 -13.25 12.24
C GLU A 225 -8.63 -11.79 11.78
N LEU A 226 -9.32 -10.89 12.46
CA LEU A 226 -9.13 -9.46 12.20
C LEU A 226 -7.74 -9.03 12.67
N LEU A 227 -7.03 -8.34 11.79
CA LEU A 227 -5.79 -7.67 12.15
C LEU A 227 -6.08 -6.51 13.11
N ASP A 228 -5.18 -6.22 14.04
CA ASP A 228 -5.37 -5.18 15.06
C ASP A 228 -5.73 -3.81 14.45
N GLY A 229 -5.16 -3.47 13.29
CA GLY A 229 -5.46 -2.24 12.56
C GLY A 229 -6.87 -2.20 11.96
N GLN A 230 -7.47 -3.34 11.61
CA GLN A 230 -8.85 -3.39 11.10
C GLN A 230 -9.88 -3.02 12.17
N TYR A 231 -9.58 -3.21 13.46
CA TYR A 231 -10.47 -2.78 14.54
C TYR A 231 -10.67 -1.26 14.57
N PHE A 232 -9.68 -0.46 14.14
CA PHE A 232 -9.84 0.98 14.01
C PHE A 232 -10.89 1.33 12.96
N HIS A 233 -10.84 0.66 11.80
CA HIS A 233 -11.82 0.84 10.72
C HIS A 233 -13.20 0.31 11.12
N LEU A 234 -13.27 -0.83 11.82
CA LEU A 234 -14.52 -1.37 12.35
C LEU A 234 -15.20 -0.41 13.33
N LEU A 235 -14.44 0.18 14.26
CA LEU A 235 -14.94 1.24 15.15
C LEU A 235 -15.44 2.45 14.37
N GLY A 236 -14.67 2.89 13.37
CA GLY A 236 -15.06 3.98 12.47
C GLY A 236 -16.40 3.69 11.79
N TYR A 237 -16.56 2.50 11.22
CA TYR A 237 -17.80 2.05 10.59
C TYR A 237 -19.00 2.18 11.55
N TRP A 238 -18.90 1.69 12.78
CA TRP A 238 -20.03 1.77 13.73
C TRP A 238 -20.32 3.20 14.23
N LEU A 239 -19.37 4.13 14.12
CA LEU A 239 -19.54 5.52 14.52
C LEU A 239 -20.13 6.40 13.42
N VAL A 240 -19.66 6.23 12.17
CA VAL A 240 -20.04 7.10 11.03
C VAL A 240 -20.76 6.35 9.90
N ASN A 241 -21.07 5.07 10.11
CA ASN A 241 -21.80 4.15 9.21
C ASN A 241 -21.09 3.79 7.90
N SER A 242 -19.92 4.38 7.60
CA SER A 242 -19.12 4.05 6.42
C SER A 242 -17.71 4.62 6.54
N THR A 243 -16.69 3.81 6.21
CA THR A 243 -15.36 4.32 5.85
C THR A 243 -15.05 3.94 4.40
N SER A 244 -15.69 4.64 3.45
CA SER A 244 -15.49 4.40 2.02
C SER A 244 -14.11 4.88 1.55
N LEU A 245 -13.46 4.06 0.74
CA LEU A 245 -12.47 4.49 -0.23
C LEU A 245 -13.12 4.55 -1.61
N PHE A 246 -12.81 5.61 -2.34
CA PHE A 246 -13.38 5.88 -3.64
C PHE A 246 -12.30 6.39 -4.59
N SER A 247 -12.34 5.92 -5.83
CA SER A 247 -11.41 6.30 -6.88
C SER A 247 -12.13 6.34 -8.22
N THR A 248 -11.74 7.29 -9.07
CA THR A 248 -12.30 7.42 -10.40
C THR A 248 -11.21 7.68 -11.43
N VAL A 249 -11.35 7.09 -12.62
CA VAL A 249 -10.37 7.19 -13.71
C VAL A 249 -11.10 7.45 -15.02
N ARG A 250 -10.61 8.42 -15.81
CA ARG A 250 -11.10 8.69 -17.16
C ARG A 250 -10.24 7.96 -18.18
N ILE A 251 -10.85 7.10 -18.99
CA ILE A 251 -10.19 6.34 -20.05
C ILE A 251 -10.59 6.92 -21.40
N LYS A 252 -9.60 7.08 -22.29
CA LYS A 252 -9.79 7.43 -23.70
C LYS A 252 -9.37 6.26 -24.57
N GLY A 253 -10.29 5.74 -25.37
CA GLY A 253 -10.11 4.58 -26.23
C GLY A 253 -11.33 3.67 -26.25
N ALA A 254 -11.21 2.52 -26.90
CA ALA A 254 -12.21 1.47 -26.83
C ALA A 254 -12.20 0.86 -25.41
N PHE A 255 -13.39 0.61 -24.87
CA PHE A 255 -13.58 -0.03 -23.58
C PHE A 255 -14.69 -1.08 -23.73
N ASP A 256 -14.34 -2.34 -23.52
CA ASP A 256 -15.20 -3.50 -23.65
C ASP A 256 -15.66 -3.94 -22.25
N LEU A 257 -16.96 -3.87 -22.00
CA LEU A 257 -17.51 -4.15 -20.68
C LEU A 257 -17.47 -5.63 -20.30
N ASP A 258 -17.60 -6.52 -21.27
CA ASP A 258 -17.58 -7.96 -21.02
C ASP A 258 -16.17 -8.37 -20.59
N ILE A 259 -15.17 -7.89 -21.32
CA ILE A 259 -13.76 -8.09 -20.94
C ILE A 259 -13.47 -7.43 -19.60
N ALA A 260 -13.98 -6.22 -19.33
CA ALA A 260 -13.79 -5.55 -18.05
C ALA A 260 -14.38 -6.33 -16.88
N TRP A 261 -15.59 -6.89 -17.05
CA TRP A 261 -16.22 -7.72 -16.02
C TRP A 261 -15.43 -9.01 -15.78
N GLU A 262 -14.97 -9.68 -16.83
CA GLU A 262 -14.11 -10.85 -16.68
C GLU A 262 -12.78 -10.51 -15.98
N SER A 263 -12.15 -9.39 -16.34
CA SER A 263 -10.93 -8.92 -15.68
C SER A 263 -11.15 -8.63 -14.20
N TRP A 264 -12.30 -8.05 -13.86
CA TRP A 264 -12.68 -7.78 -12.48
C TRP A 264 -12.89 -9.07 -11.70
N LYS A 265 -13.57 -10.05 -12.29
CA LYS A 265 -13.75 -11.39 -11.72
C LYS A 265 -12.41 -12.09 -11.46
N ASP A 266 -11.50 -12.07 -12.43
CA ASP A 266 -10.16 -12.65 -12.29
C ASP A 266 -9.35 -11.97 -11.19
N LEU A 267 -9.47 -10.64 -11.04
CA LEU A 267 -8.81 -9.90 -9.96
C LEU A 267 -9.37 -10.29 -8.59
N ILE A 268 -10.69 -10.37 -8.44
CA ILE A 268 -11.34 -10.76 -7.18
C ILE A 268 -10.92 -12.17 -6.75
N ALA A 269 -10.83 -13.11 -7.69
CA ALA A 269 -10.34 -14.44 -7.40
C ALA A 269 -8.92 -14.43 -6.83
N ARG A 270 -8.07 -13.50 -7.31
CA ARG A 270 -6.67 -13.36 -6.89
C ARG A 270 -6.48 -12.75 -5.51
N HIS A 271 -7.47 -12.04 -4.96
CA HIS A 271 -7.35 -11.28 -3.72
C HIS A 271 -8.43 -11.68 -2.69
N PRO A 272 -8.10 -12.49 -1.67
CA PRO A 272 -9.04 -12.94 -0.64
C PRO A 272 -9.87 -11.83 0.01
N MET A 273 -9.30 -10.64 0.26
CA MET A 273 -10.04 -9.53 0.87
C MET A 273 -11.15 -8.97 -0.02
N LEU A 274 -11.03 -9.05 -1.34
CA LEU A 274 -12.12 -8.66 -2.24
C LEU A 274 -13.29 -9.66 -2.19
N ARG A 275 -13.05 -10.87 -1.67
CA ARG A 275 -14.06 -11.91 -1.43
C ARG A 275 -14.50 -12.00 0.03
N SER A 276 -14.22 -10.96 0.81
CA SER A 276 -14.45 -11.00 2.24
C SER A 276 -15.76 -10.29 2.66
N ARG A 277 -16.32 -10.73 3.77
CA ARG A 277 -17.42 -10.09 4.50
C ARG A 277 -17.24 -10.30 6.00
N PHE A 278 -17.95 -9.53 6.81
CA PHE A 278 -18.02 -9.76 8.25
C PHE A 278 -19.04 -10.81 8.62
N TYR A 279 -18.65 -11.69 9.54
CA TYR A 279 -19.55 -12.53 10.30
C TYR A 279 -19.62 -12.02 11.74
N ILE A 280 -20.83 -11.70 12.18
CA ILE A 280 -21.13 -11.24 13.53
C ILE A 280 -21.94 -12.36 14.19
N PRO A 281 -21.37 -13.11 15.14
CA PRO A 281 -22.09 -14.13 15.88
C PRO A 281 -23.30 -13.53 16.63
N GLU A 282 -24.40 -14.27 16.75
CA GLU A 282 -25.60 -13.81 17.49
C GLU A 282 -25.31 -13.47 18.96
N ASN A 283 -24.30 -14.12 19.55
CA ASN A 283 -23.86 -13.91 20.93
C ASN A 283 -22.67 -12.94 21.05
N ALA A 284 -22.34 -12.18 20.00
CA ALA A 284 -21.28 -11.20 20.04
C ALA A 284 -21.56 -10.12 21.11
N THR A 285 -20.63 -9.94 22.03
CA THR A 285 -20.70 -8.93 23.11
C THR A 285 -19.65 -7.84 22.95
N CYS A 286 -18.63 -8.08 22.12
CA CYS A 286 -17.59 -7.12 21.81
C CYS A 286 -17.07 -7.28 20.36
N PHE A 287 -16.34 -6.29 19.84
CA PHE A 287 -15.77 -6.36 18.49
C PHE A 287 -14.80 -7.53 18.30
N ARG A 288 -14.17 -8.04 19.37
CA ARG A 288 -13.32 -9.24 19.30
C ARG A 288 -14.09 -10.51 19.00
N ASP A 289 -15.42 -10.49 19.01
CA ASP A 289 -16.25 -11.64 18.60
C ASP A 289 -16.51 -11.64 17.08
N TYR A 290 -16.22 -10.53 16.40
CA TYR A 290 -16.43 -10.39 14.96
C TYR A 290 -15.35 -11.15 14.21
N ARG A 291 -15.71 -11.75 13.08
CA ARG A 291 -14.78 -12.48 12.22
C ARG A 291 -14.91 -11.98 10.80
N LEU A 292 -13.82 -12.07 10.04
CA LEU A 292 -13.88 -11.91 8.60
C LEU A 292 -14.05 -13.30 7.99
N GLU A 293 -14.97 -13.44 7.04
CA GLU A 293 -15.15 -14.65 6.24
C GLU A 293 -14.73 -14.36 4.82
N VAL A 294 -13.81 -15.17 4.29
CA VAL A 294 -13.45 -15.16 2.87
C VAL A 294 -14.27 -16.22 2.16
N LEU A 295 -15.04 -15.84 1.15
CA LEU A 295 -15.82 -16.75 0.32
C LEU A 295 -14.90 -17.43 -0.70
N ASP A 296 -14.91 -18.76 -0.79
CA ASP A 296 -14.05 -19.52 -1.72
C ASP A 296 -14.25 -19.12 -3.19
N ASP A 297 -15.50 -18.83 -3.57
CA ASP A 297 -15.86 -18.28 -4.88
C ASP A 297 -16.84 -17.12 -4.70
N LEU A 298 -16.64 -16.07 -5.48
CA LEU A 298 -17.48 -14.88 -5.54
C LEU A 298 -17.62 -14.48 -6.99
N THR A 299 -18.85 -14.54 -7.50
CA THR A 299 -19.17 -13.93 -8.79
C THR A 299 -19.49 -12.46 -8.55
N PRO A 300 -18.72 -11.50 -9.09
CA PRO A 300 -19.02 -10.09 -8.94
C PRO A 300 -20.33 -9.73 -9.64
N PRO A 301 -21.06 -8.71 -9.15
CA PRO A 301 -22.18 -8.15 -9.89
C PRO A 301 -21.73 -7.63 -11.25
N GLU A 302 -22.66 -7.57 -12.21
CA GLU A 302 -22.42 -6.92 -13.51
C GLU A 302 -21.97 -5.47 -13.31
N ILE A 303 -21.13 -4.97 -14.22
CA ILE A 303 -20.67 -3.58 -14.18
C ILE A 303 -21.75 -2.69 -14.79
N PRO A 304 -22.47 -1.85 -14.01
CA PRO A 304 -23.44 -0.91 -14.56
C PRO A 304 -22.75 0.10 -15.50
N LEU A 305 -23.35 0.26 -16.68
CA LEU A 305 -22.99 1.28 -17.67
C LEU A 305 -24.09 2.33 -17.78
N THR A 306 -23.75 3.58 -17.48
CA THR A 306 -24.61 4.73 -17.72
C THR A 306 -24.14 5.47 -18.98
N ASP A 307 -24.93 5.46 -20.04
CA ASP A 307 -24.60 6.18 -21.29
C ASP A 307 -25.17 7.60 -21.28
N ILE A 308 -24.29 8.59 -21.13
CA ILE A 308 -24.64 10.02 -21.10
C ILE A 308 -24.11 10.80 -22.30
N ARG A 309 -23.73 10.10 -23.39
CA ARG A 309 -23.26 10.73 -24.64
C ARG A 309 -24.27 11.69 -25.27
N HIS A 310 -25.55 11.52 -24.96
CA HIS A 310 -26.65 12.32 -25.48
C HIS A 310 -26.77 13.70 -24.81
N LEU A 311 -26.07 13.91 -23.68
CA LEU A 311 -26.08 15.16 -22.92
C LEU A 311 -24.97 16.10 -23.38
N ASP A 312 -25.14 17.40 -23.16
CA ASP A 312 -24.07 18.38 -23.33
C ASP A 312 -23.01 18.25 -22.23
N LYS A 313 -21.82 18.83 -22.45
CA LYS A 313 -20.67 18.67 -21.55
C LYS A 313 -20.91 19.21 -20.14
N GLU A 314 -21.68 20.27 -19.99
CA GLU A 314 -21.95 20.85 -18.66
C GLU A 314 -22.86 19.90 -17.87
N THR A 315 -23.92 19.41 -18.49
CA THR A 315 -24.82 18.42 -17.90
C THR A 315 -24.10 17.09 -17.62
N GLN A 316 -23.17 16.66 -18.49
CA GLN A 316 -22.36 15.47 -18.25
C GLN A 316 -21.51 15.59 -16.97
N GLU A 317 -20.79 16.70 -16.79
CA GLU A 317 -19.96 16.90 -15.60
C GLU A 317 -20.83 17.00 -14.33
N GLN A 318 -22.03 17.60 -14.40
CA GLN A 318 -22.98 17.60 -13.27
C GLN A 318 -23.37 16.17 -12.85
N HIS A 319 -23.68 15.29 -13.81
CA HIS A 319 -23.97 13.88 -13.49
C HIS A 319 -22.78 13.14 -12.87
N LEU A 320 -21.55 13.46 -13.29
CA LEU A 320 -20.35 12.89 -12.68
C LEU A 320 -20.15 13.38 -11.24
N GLU A 321 -20.40 14.67 -10.97
CA GLU A 321 -20.35 15.23 -9.62
C GLU A 321 -21.42 14.58 -8.71
N GLU A 322 -22.65 14.43 -9.19
CA GLU A 322 -23.72 13.73 -8.48
C GLU A 322 -23.34 12.28 -8.15
N GLU A 323 -22.74 11.56 -9.12
CA GLU A 323 -22.27 10.20 -8.93
C GLU A 323 -21.14 10.16 -7.89
N ILE A 324 -20.16 11.07 -7.95
CA ILE A 324 -19.11 11.20 -6.93
C ILE A 324 -19.73 11.42 -5.54
N HIS A 325 -20.71 12.32 -5.42
CA HIS A 325 -21.42 12.54 -4.15
C HIS A 325 -22.18 11.30 -3.67
N ARG A 326 -22.81 10.54 -4.58
CA ARG A 326 -23.44 9.25 -4.25
C ARG A 326 -22.43 8.27 -3.68
N TRP A 327 -21.25 8.15 -4.28
CA TRP A 327 -20.18 7.28 -3.81
C TRP A 327 -19.61 7.69 -2.44
N LEU A 328 -19.37 8.99 -2.24
CA LEU A 328 -18.88 9.52 -0.96
C LEU A 328 -19.85 9.27 0.19
N ASN A 329 -21.16 9.17 -0.11
CA ASN A 329 -22.21 8.92 0.88
C ASN A 329 -22.75 7.48 0.85
N TYR A 330 -22.12 6.59 0.07
CA TYR A 330 -22.56 5.20 -0.02
C TYR A 330 -22.37 4.49 1.33
N GLN A 331 -23.42 3.81 1.77
CA GLN A 331 -23.43 3.06 3.03
C GLN A 331 -23.20 1.58 2.73
N TRP A 332 -22.07 1.06 3.20
CA TRP A 332 -21.73 -0.35 3.08
C TRP A 332 -22.45 -1.17 4.15
N SER A 333 -22.86 -2.39 3.82
CA SER A 333 -23.20 -3.40 4.81
C SER A 333 -21.99 -4.32 4.98
N LEU A 334 -21.34 -4.29 6.13
CA LEU A 334 -20.15 -5.11 6.36
C LEU A 334 -20.44 -6.62 6.28
N THR A 335 -21.69 -7.04 6.50
CA THR A 335 -22.10 -8.45 6.49
C THR A 335 -22.54 -8.93 5.10
N GLU A 336 -22.61 -8.04 4.12
CA GLU A 336 -23.02 -8.37 2.74
C GLU A 336 -21.81 -8.26 1.80
N CYS A 337 -21.70 -9.23 0.90
CA CYS A 337 -20.62 -9.29 -0.08
C CYS A 337 -21.19 -8.90 -1.46
N PRO A 338 -20.42 -8.19 -2.32
CA PRO A 338 -19.07 -7.67 -2.11
C PRO A 338 -19.01 -6.36 -1.31
N LEU A 339 -17.91 -6.17 -0.56
CA LEU A 339 -17.54 -4.90 0.09
C LEU A 339 -16.85 -3.90 -0.87
N HIS A 340 -17.11 -4.05 -2.17
CA HIS A 340 -16.64 -3.20 -3.24
C HIS A 340 -17.71 -3.07 -4.33
N GLN A 341 -17.64 -2.01 -5.12
CA GLN A 341 -18.52 -1.77 -6.26
C GLN A 341 -17.73 -1.14 -7.40
N PHE A 342 -18.23 -1.35 -8.62
CA PHE A 342 -17.61 -0.89 -9.85
C PHE A 342 -18.72 -0.30 -10.74
N SER A 343 -18.56 0.90 -11.30
CA SER A 343 -19.51 1.47 -12.26
C SER A 343 -18.80 2.23 -13.39
N VAL A 344 -19.46 2.37 -14.53
CA VAL A 344 -18.89 3.02 -15.72
C VAL A 344 -19.89 4.00 -16.30
N PHE A 345 -19.42 5.18 -16.66
CA PHE A 345 -20.17 6.18 -17.42
C PHE A 345 -19.53 6.32 -18.80
N ARG A 346 -20.34 6.32 -19.85
CA ARG A 346 -19.90 6.60 -21.22
C ARG A 346 -20.19 8.06 -21.57
N LEU A 347 -19.13 8.83 -21.79
CA LEU A 347 -19.18 10.27 -22.05
C LEU A 347 -19.16 10.59 -23.55
N GLU A 348 -18.35 9.84 -24.31
CA GLU A 348 -18.24 9.92 -25.77
C GLU A 348 -18.08 8.50 -26.34
N ASP A 349 -18.00 8.36 -27.67
CA ASP A 349 -17.87 7.05 -28.32
C ASP A 349 -16.66 6.25 -27.80
N SER A 350 -15.57 6.95 -27.46
CA SER A 350 -14.33 6.39 -26.95
C SER A 350 -13.85 7.08 -25.67
N VAL A 351 -14.77 7.60 -24.85
CA VAL A 351 -14.42 8.22 -23.55
C VAL A 351 -15.33 7.68 -22.46
N TYR A 352 -14.71 7.10 -21.44
CA TYR A 352 -15.39 6.46 -20.33
C TYR A 352 -14.86 7.01 -19.01
N GLN A 353 -15.74 7.20 -18.03
CA GLN A 353 -15.39 7.46 -16.64
C GLN A 353 -15.69 6.20 -15.83
N ILE A 354 -14.69 5.67 -15.15
CA ILE A 354 -14.82 4.46 -14.33
C ILE A 354 -14.77 4.86 -12.87
N PHE A 355 -15.63 4.25 -12.07
CA PHE A 355 -15.72 4.43 -10.63
C PHE A 355 -15.48 3.10 -9.92
N LEU A 356 -14.60 3.12 -8.93
CA LEU A 356 -14.34 2.00 -8.03
C LEU A 356 -14.46 2.53 -6.60
N GLY A 357 -15.31 1.89 -5.81
CA GLY A 357 -15.39 2.17 -4.39
C GLY A 357 -15.41 0.88 -3.59
N ASN A 358 -14.90 0.95 -2.36
CA ASN A 358 -14.82 -0.16 -1.44
C ASN A 358 -14.80 0.34 0.00
N GLU A 359 -15.05 -0.56 0.95
CA GLU A 359 -14.85 -0.25 2.37
C GLU A 359 -13.34 -0.27 2.70
N HIS A 360 -12.86 0.69 3.50
CA HIS A 360 -11.45 0.86 3.87
C HIS A 360 -10.90 -0.33 4.70
N ILE A 361 -11.75 -1.16 5.26
CA ILE A 361 -11.39 -2.34 6.05
C ILE A 361 -10.81 -3.46 5.19
N ILE A 362 -11.12 -3.49 3.89
CA ILE A 362 -10.63 -4.50 2.93
C ILE A 362 -9.47 -4.00 2.06
N SER A 363 -9.20 -2.70 2.03
CA SER A 363 -8.13 -2.08 1.24
C SER A 363 -7.83 -0.68 1.79
N ASP A 364 -6.60 -0.20 1.61
CA ASP A 364 -6.20 1.19 1.90
C ASP A 364 -5.82 1.92 0.59
N GLY A 365 -5.21 3.12 0.70
CA GLY A 365 -4.79 3.88 -0.48
C GLY A 365 -3.81 3.14 -1.40
N LEU A 366 -2.83 2.41 -0.83
CA LEU A 366 -1.87 1.63 -1.62
C LEU A 366 -2.53 0.38 -2.22
N GLY A 367 -3.51 -0.20 -1.52
CA GLY A 367 -4.23 -1.39 -1.94
C GLY A 367 -5.07 -1.06 -3.15
N ASN A 368 -5.76 0.09 -3.12
CA ASN A 368 -6.51 0.61 -4.26
C ASN A 368 -5.61 0.87 -5.48
N HIS A 369 -4.40 1.41 -5.29
CA HIS A 369 -3.46 1.56 -6.40
C HIS A 369 -3.09 0.21 -7.04
N ILE A 370 -2.88 -0.82 -6.22
CA ILE A 370 -2.56 -2.18 -6.69
C ILE A 370 -3.75 -2.80 -7.41
N ILE A 371 -4.96 -2.67 -6.85
CA ILE A 371 -6.22 -3.12 -7.47
C ILE A 371 -6.35 -2.51 -8.87
N TRP A 372 -6.17 -1.20 -9.02
CA TRP A 372 -6.21 -0.53 -10.32
C TRP A 372 -5.16 -1.04 -11.30
N ARG A 373 -3.91 -1.11 -10.87
CA ARG A 373 -2.81 -1.57 -11.72
C ARG A 373 -3.05 -3.00 -12.21
N GLU A 374 -3.44 -3.90 -11.32
CA GLU A 374 -3.70 -5.30 -11.68
C GLU A 374 -4.94 -5.44 -12.55
N PHE A 375 -6.02 -4.71 -12.26
CA PHE A 375 -7.22 -4.68 -13.11
C PHE A 375 -6.87 -4.28 -14.55
N LEU A 376 -6.15 -3.17 -14.72
CA LEU A 376 -5.76 -2.68 -16.05
C LEU A 376 -4.82 -3.63 -16.78
N GLU A 377 -3.91 -4.31 -16.08
CA GLU A 377 -3.03 -5.32 -16.67
C GLU A 377 -3.79 -6.57 -17.11
N ILE A 378 -4.75 -7.06 -16.31
CA ILE A 378 -5.60 -8.19 -16.68
C ILE A 378 -6.47 -7.82 -17.89
N TYR A 379 -7.05 -6.62 -17.88
CA TYR A 379 -7.85 -6.11 -19.00
C TYR A 379 -7.03 -6.02 -20.28
N ARG A 380 -5.87 -5.36 -20.23
CA ARG A 380 -4.93 -5.27 -21.36
C ARG A 380 -4.57 -6.65 -21.89
N ALA A 381 -4.22 -7.59 -21.01
CA ALA A 381 -3.84 -8.94 -21.40
C ALA A 381 -4.98 -9.66 -22.12
N LYS A 382 -6.21 -9.60 -21.61
CA LYS A 382 -7.38 -10.19 -22.28
C LYS A 382 -7.66 -9.56 -23.65
N VAL A 383 -7.62 -8.23 -23.76
CA VAL A 383 -7.80 -7.53 -25.04
C VAL A 383 -6.73 -7.94 -26.07
N CYS A 384 -5.48 -8.13 -25.62
CA CYS A 384 -4.37 -8.52 -26.49
C CYS A 384 -4.28 -10.04 -26.73
N GLY A 385 -5.06 -10.87 -26.03
CA GLY A 385 -4.91 -12.33 -26.06
C GLY A 385 -3.61 -12.83 -25.41
N GLU A 386 -3.07 -12.07 -24.45
CA GLU A 386 -1.83 -12.36 -23.73
C GLU A 386 -2.10 -12.87 -22.30
N THR A 387 -1.04 -13.32 -21.62
CA THR A 387 -1.10 -13.63 -20.19
C THR A 387 -0.74 -12.40 -19.36
N PRO A 388 -1.49 -12.06 -18.30
CA PRO A 388 -1.19 -10.88 -17.48
C PRO A 388 0.13 -11.03 -16.71
N LEU A 389 0.96 -9.99 -16.75
CA LEU A 389 2.26 -9.95 -16.08
C LEU A 389 2.12 -9.51 -14.62
N LEU A 390 1.63 -10.42 -13.78
CA LEU A 390 1.33 -10.15 -12.38
C LEU A 390 2.13 -11.06 -11.43
N PRO A 391 2.37 -10.63 -10.17
CA PRO A 391 2.85 -11.54 -9.14
C PRO A 391 1.86 -12.70 -8.92
N PRO A 392 2.24 -13.78 -8.22
CA PRO A 392 1.30 -14.83 -7.84
C PRO A 392 0.09 -14.25 -7.09
N PRO A 393 -1.10 -14.88 -7.10
CA PRO A 393 -2.25 -14.46 -6.27
C PRO A 393 -1.91 -14.31 -4.79
N THR A 394 -2.66 -13.49 -4.04
CA THR A 394 -2.48 -13.44 -2.59
C THR A 394 -3.18 -14.61 -1.92
N THR A 395 -2.63 -15.07 -0.81
CA THR A 395 -3.14 -16.19 0.00
C THR A 395 -3.76 -15.67 1.29
N ILE A 396 -4.66 -16.43 1.92
CA ILE A 396 -5.31 -16.01 3.18
C ILE A 396 -4.26 -15.86 4.29
N GLU A 397 -3.24 -16.71 4.29
CA GLU A 397 -2.14 -16.72 5.23
C GLU A 397 -1.25 -15.46 5.13
N GLU A 398 -1.24 -14.78 3.98
CA GLU A 398 -0.56 -13.48 3.87
C GLU A 398 -1.31 -12.35 4.60
N TYR A 399 -2.62 -12.53 4.85
CA TYR A 399 -3.49 -11.60 5.59
C TYR A 399 -3.70 -11.97 7.06
N SER A 400 -3.24 -13.16 7.48
CA SER A 400 -3.37 -13.69 8.85
C SER A 400 -2.05 -13.53 9.60
#